data_AF-A0A532T662-F1
#
_entry.id   AF-A0A532T662-F1
#
_cell.length_a   1.000
_cell.length_b   1.000
_cell.length_c   1.000
_cell.angle_alpha   90.00
_cell.angle_beta   90.00
_cell.angle_gamma   90.00
#
_symmetry.space_group_name_H-M   'P 1'
#
loop_
_entity.id
_entity.type
_entity.pdbx_description
1 polymer ?
#
loop_
_entity_poly.entity_id
_entity_poly.type
_entity_poly.pdbx_seq_one_letter_code
_entity_poly.pdbx_strand_id
1 'polypeptide(L)'
;MGLISGTLLSSNEEILYSIPIMLLIIPALNSLTGDISTVLVSRLTTHLYIGTLSPKIKISERLKEDFYGLLITLLLSLVSLLFLGYLVGVISGIKIINPLLMSFIITLTILLLFFIMFITLFIGAIFLFKRGMDPNNFLIPFVTSLADFLTPLFLILFIIIFI
;
A
#
# COMPACT_ATOMS: atom_id res chain seq x y z
N MET A 1 14.58 -7.13 -4.14
CA MET A 1 13.76 -6.26 -3.28
C MET A 1 13.49 -6.93 -1.93
N GLY A 2 12.97 -8.16 -1.87
CA GLY A 2 12.70 -8.87 -0.60
C GLY A 2 13.89 -8.95 0.38
N LEU A 3 15.10 -9.25 -0.10
CA LEU A 3 16.31 -9.22 0.76
C LEU A 3 16.60 -7.84 1.34
N ILE A 4 16.36 -6.76 0.58
CA ILE A 4 16.59 -5.38 1.02
C ILE A 4 15.55 -4.99 2.09
N SER A 5 14.29 -5.37 1.88
CA SER A 5 13.23 -5.20 2.88
C SER A 5 13.54 -5.96 4.16
N GLY A 6 13.99 -7.22 4.04
CA GLY A 6 14.44 -8.03 5.18
C GLY A 6 15.62 -7.41 5.93
N THR A 7 16.62 -6.87 5.23
CA THR A 7 17.75 -6.17 5.86
C THR A 7 17.32 -4.86 6.54
N LEU A 8 16.36 -4.12 5.97
CA LEU A 8 15.81 -2.91 6.58
C LEU A 8 15.05 -3.21 7.87
N LEU A 9 14.21 -4.25 7.85
CA LEU A 9 13.51 -4.73 9.03
C LEU A 9 14.49 -5.20 10.11
N SER A 10 15.50 -6.00 9.72
CA SER A 10 16.50 -6.51 10.65
C SER A 10 17.35 -5.39 11.26
N SER A 11 17.71 -4.38 10.47
CA SER A 11 18.48 -3.22 10.95
C SER A 11 17.73 -2.33 11.94
N ASN A 12 16.40 -2.45 12.01
CA ASN A 12 15.53 -1.67 12.92
C ASN A 12 14.81 -2.57 13.93
N GLU A 13 15.38 -3.75 14.23
CA GLU A 13 14.81 -4.72 15.17
C GLU A 13 14.50 -4.12 16.53
N GLU A 14 15.38 -3.28 17.09
CA GLU A 14 15.17 -2.66 18.41
C GLU A 14 13.91 -1.78 18.46
N ILE A 15 13.59 -1.05 17.38
CA ILE A 15 12.38 -0.23 17.27
C ILE A 15 11.14 -1.13 17.14
N LEU A 16 11.24 -2.20 16.35
CA LEU A 16 10.14 -3.15 16.13
C LEU A 16 9.83 -3.97 17.39
N TYR A 17 10.84 -4.40 18.14
CA TYR A 17 10.67 -5.09 19.42
C TYR A 17 10.12 -4.17 20.51
N SER A 18 10.37 -2.86 20.41
CA SER A 18 9.77 -1.87 21.30
C SER A 18 8.27 -1.70 21.06
N ILE A 19 7.75 -2.13 19.90
CA ILE A 19 6.33 -2.05 19.52
C ILE A 19 5.87 -3.41 18.93
N PRO A 20 5.68 -4.46 19.76
CA PRO A 20 5.43 -5.83 19.27
C PRO A 20 4.20 -5.96 18.36
N ILE A 21 3.20 -5.08 18.54
CA ILE A 21 2.00 -5.07 17.69
C ILE A 21 2.31 -4.72 16.23
N MET A 22 3.42 -4.02 15.94
CA MET A 22 3.81 -3.67 14.57
C MET A 22 4.28 -4.89 13.78
N LEU A 23 4.94 -5.85 14.41
CA LEU A 23 5.35 -7.10 13.77
C LEU A 23 4.15 -7.90 13.25
N LEU A 24 3.00 -7.78 13.93
CA LEU A 24 1.75 -8.42 13.52
C LEU A 24 1.07 -7.64 12.37
N ILE A 25 1.18 -6.31 12.38
CA ILE A 25 0.47 -5.43 11.44
C ILE A 25 1.21 -5.29 10.10
N ILE A 26 2.55 -5.30 10.08
CA ILE A 26 3.35 -5.09 8.86
C ILE A 26 2.94 -6.03 7.70
N PRO A 27 2.83 -7.36 7.89
CA PRO A 27 2.42 -8.25 6.79
C PRO A 27 1.03 -7.92 6.25
N ALA A 28 0.09 -7.55 7.13
CA ALA A 28 -1.26 -7.17 6.73
C ALA A 28 -1.28 -5.84 5.94
N LEU A 29 -0.44 -4.88 6.32
CA LEU A 29 -0.28 -3.62 5.60
C LEU A 29 0.37 -3.80 4.23
N ASN A 30 1.39 -4.68 4.13
CA ASN A 30 2.01 -5.03 2.86
C ASN A 30 0.99 -5.65 1.91
N SER A 31 0.20 -6.62 2.39
CA SER A 31 -0.88 -7.25 1.61
C SER A 31 -1.87 -6.20 1.13
N LEU A 32 -2.40 -5.36 2.04
CA LEU A 32 -3.37 -4.33 1.69
C LEU A 32 -2.88 -3.41 0.58
N THR A 33 -1.63 -2.94 0.69
CA THR A 33 -1.01 -2.04 -0.30
C THR A 33 -0.81 -2.74 -1.64
N GLY A 34 -0.32 -3.98 -1.63
CA GLY A 34 -0.11 -4.79 -2.83
C GLY A 34 -1.42 -5.13 -3.55
N ASP A 35 -2.45 -5.49 -2.80
CA ASP A 35 -3.77 -5.88 -3.32
C ASP A 35 -4.48 -4.69 -3.98
N ILE A 36 -4.54 -3.54 -3.31
CA ILE A 36 -5.14 -2.31 -3.86
C ILE A 36 -4.42 -1.88 -5.14
N SER A 37 -3.10 -1.97 -5.16
CA SER A 37 -2.28 -1.63 -6.32
C SER A 37 -2.48 -2.60 -7.48
N THR A 38 -2.62 -3.90 -7.20
CA THR A 38 -2.88 -4.93 -8.21
C THR A 38 -4.27 -4.76 -8.82
N VAL A 39 -5.27 -4.44 -8.01
CA VAL A 39 -6.62 -4.10 -8.47
C VAL A 39 -6.58 -2.86 -9.38
N LEU A 40 -5.85 -1.81 -8.98
CA LEU A 40 -5.67 -0.62 -9.81
C LEU A 40 -5.08 -0.95 -11.18
N VAL A 41 -3.97 -1.70 -11.22
CA VAL A 41 -3.32 -2.12 -12.47
C VAL A 41 -4.31 -2.87 -13.37
N SER A 42 -5.02 -3.85 -12.81
CA SER A 42 -5.97 -4.66 -13.55
C SER A 42 -7.12 -3.83 -14.14
N ARG A 43 -7.64 -2.85 -13.38
CA ARG A 43 -8.69 -1.93 -13.86
C ARG A 43 -8.18 -1.01 -14.95
N LEU A 44 -7.00 -0.39 -14.76
CA LEU A 44 -6.38 0.47 -15.77
C LEU A 44 -6.15 -0.27 -17.08
N THR A 45 -5.61 -1.49 -17.01
CA THR A 45 -5.43 -2.36 -18.17
C THR A 45 -6.75 -2.63 -18.88
N THR A 46 -7.78 -3.02 -18.14
CA THR A 46 -9.12 -3.28 -18.70
C THR A 46 -9.69 -2.03 -19.37
N HIS A 47 -9.56 -0.86 -18.74
CA HIS A 47 -10.05 0.40 -19.28
C HIS A 47 -9.33 0.82 -20.57
N LEU A 48 -8.03 0.54 -20.67
CA LEU A 48 -7.23 0.77 -21.87
C LEU A 48 -7.65 -0.16 -23.02
N TYR A 49 -7.84 -1.44 -22.76
CA TYR A 49 -8.24 -2.42 -23.79
C TYR A 49 -9.67 -2.21 -24.31
N ILE A 50 -10.61 -1.87 -23.43
CA ILE A 50 -12.02 -1.61 -23.82
C ILE A 50 -12.19 -0.18 -24.38
N GLY A 51 -11.17 0.67 -24.25
CA GLY A 51 -11.19 2.05 -24.79
C GLY A 51 -11.96 3.06 -23.95
N THR A 52 -12.33 2.70 -22.72
CA THR A 52 -12.96 3.63 -21.75
C THR A 52 -11.94 4.60 -21.13
N LEU A 53 -10.64 4.28 -21.21
CA LEU A 53 -9.56 5.18 -20.89
C LEU A 53 -8.64 5.34 -22.11
N SER A 54 -8.41 6.57 -22.54
CA SER A 54 -7.48 6.85 -23.63
C SER A 54 -6.05 6.57 -23.19
N PRO A 55 -5.14 6.07 -24.06
CA PRO A 55 -3.73 5.87 -23.75
C PRO A 55 -2.98 7.22 -23.75
N LYS A 56 -3.42 8.16 -22.92
CA LYS A 56 -2.84 9.50 -22.73
C LYS A 56 -2.92 9.81 -21.24
N ILE A 57 -1.91 10.52 -20.72
CA ILE A 57 -1.90 10.98 -19.33
C ILE A 57 -2.88 12.14 -19.23
N LYS A 58 -4.16 11.80 -19.05
CA LYS A 58 -5.27 12.73 -18.93
C LYS A 58 -6.21 12.20 -17.85
N ILE A 59 -6.60 13.10 -16.96
CA ILE A 59 -7.62 12.79 -15.95
C ILE A 59 -8.95 12.59 -16.68
N SER A 60 -9.48 11.38 -16.65
CA SER A 60 -10.82 11.04 -17.10
C SER A 60 -11.76 10.92 -15.90
N GLU A 61 -13.07 11.04 -16.14
CA GLU A 61 -14.08 10.77 -15.11
C GLU A 61 -13.95 9.35 -14.57
N ARG A 62 -13.70 8.39 -15.45
CA ARG A 62 -13.44 7.00 -15.08
C ARG A 62 -12.24 6.82 -14.15
N LEU A 63 -11.15 7.54 -14.39
CA LEU A 63 -9.99 7.52 -13.50
C LEU A 63 -10.32 8.08 -12.12
N LYS A 64 -11.18 9.11 -12.03
CA LYS A 64 -11.64 9.65 -10.75
C LYS A 64 -12.52 8.65 -10.01
N GLU A 65 -13.43 7.98 -10.71
CA GLU A 65 -14.28 6.92 -10.12
C GLU A 65 -13.42 5.79 -9.54
N ASP A 66 -12.40 5.34 -10.27
CA ASP A 66 -11.47 4.33 -9.78
C ASP A 66 -10.66 4.84 -8.58
N PHE A 67 -10.19 6.10 -8.62
CA PHE A 67 -9.50 6.72 -7.50
C PHE A 67 -10.36 6.74 -6.23
N TYR A 68 -11.59 7.28 -6.31
CA TYR A 68 -12.48 7.35 -5.15
C TYR A 68 -12.94 5.98 -4.68
N GLY A 69 -13.25 5.07 -5.60
CA GLY A 69 -13.64 3.70 -5.27
C GLY A 69 -12.54 2.98 -4.51
N LEU A 70 -11.30 3.05 -5.00
CA LEU A 70 -10.15 2.44 -4.33
C LEU A 70 -9.82 3.13 -3.01
N LEU A 71 -9.92 4.46 -2.93
CA LEU A 71 -9.70 5.19 -1.68
C LEU A 71 -10.71 4.79 -0.61
N ILE A 72 -12.00 4.67 -0.97
CA ILE A 72 -13.04 4.22 -0.03
C ILE A 72 -12.77 2.78 0.42
N THR A 73 -12.43 1.88 -0.51
CA THR A 73 -12.06 0.49 -0.17
C THR A 73 -10.86 0.46 0.76
N LEU A 74 -9.82 1.25 0.47
CA LEU A 74 -8.63 1.36 1.31
C LEU A 74 -8.97 1.82 2.73
N LEU A 75 -9.79 2.88 2.86
CA LEU A 75 -10.19 3.41 4.17
C LEU A 75 -11.02 2.40 4.97
N LEU A 76 -11.97 1.71 4.33
CA LEU A 76 -12.75 0.65 4.97
C LEU A 76 -11.87 -0.51 5.44
N SER A 77 -10.93 -0.95 4.59
CA SER A 77 -9.97 -2.00 4.94
C SER A 77 -8.98 -1.57 6.03
N LEU A 78 -8.60 -0.28 6.08
CA LEU A 78 -7.79 0.25 7.16
C LEU A 78 -8.54 0.23 8.49
N VAL A 79 -9.80 0.66 8.50
CA VAL A 79 -10.63 0.62 9.72
C VAL A 79 -10.77 -0.81 10.23
N SER A 80 -11.04 -1.78 9.35
CA SER A 80 -11.14 -3.19 9.75
C SER A 80 -9.82 -3.75 10.25
N LEU A 81 -8.70 -3.43 9.60
CA LEU A 81 -7.37 -3.86 10.00
C LEU A 81 -6.95 -3.28 11.35
N LEU A 82 -7.20 -1.99 11.60
CA LEU A 82 -6.90 -1.35 12.89
C LEU A 82 -7.77 -1.94 14.01
N PHE A 83 -9.05 -2.18 13.74
CA PHE A 83 -9.96 -2.80 14.71
C PHE A 83 -9.52 -4.23 15.06
N LEU A 84 -9.23 -5.06 14.05
CA LEU A 84 -8.75 -6.42 14.25
C LEU A 84 -7.39 -6.44 14.93
N GLY A 85 -6.46 -5.57 14.54
CA GLY A 85 -5.15 -5.44 15.16
C GLY A 85 -5.25 -5.10 16.65
N TYR A 86 -6.15 -4.17 17.01
CA TYR A 86 -6.42 -3.85 18.41
C TYR A 86 -7.00 -5.04 19.18
N LEU A 87 -8.01 -5.72 18.63
CA LEU A 87 -8.62 -6.90 19.27
C LEU A 87 -7.60 -8.01 19.51
N VAL A 88 -6.79 -8.33 18.50
CA VAL A 88 -5.74 -9.35 18.62
C VAL A 88 -4.71 -8.93 19.65
N GLY A 89 -4.27 -7.67 19.66
CA GLY A 89 -3.34 -7.16 20.66
C GLY A 89 -3.86 -7.32 22.10
N VAL A 90 -5.14 -7.02 22.34
CA VAL A 90 -5.78 -7.20 23.65
C VAL A 90 -5.86 -8.68 24.04
N ILE A 91 -6.30 -9.55 23.14
CA ILE A 91 -6.45 -11.00 23.39
C ILE A 91 -5.09 -11.65 23.66
N SER A 92 -4.04 -11.23 22.93
CA SER A 92 -2.68 -11.74 23.08
C SER A 92 -1.91 -11.13 24.25
N GLY A 93 -2.52 -10.20 25.00
CA GLY A 93 -1.87 -9.52 26.13
C GLY A 93 -0.72 -8.58 25.73
N ILE A 94 -0.67 -8.17 24.46
CA ILE A 94 0.35 -7.24 23.95
C ILE A 94 0.00 -5.84 24.42
N LYS A 95 0.92 -5.17 25.12
CA LYS A 95 0.73 -3.78 25.55
C LYS A 95 0.77 -2.85 24.34
N ILE A 96 -0.36 -2.25 24.00
CA ILE A 96 -0.48 -1.25 22.94
C ILE A 96 -0.18 0.13 23.53
N ILE A 97 1.01 0.67 23.24
CA ILE A 97 1.42 2.00 23.68
C ILE A 97 0.87 3.03 22.69
N ASN A 98 0.10 3.99 23.21
CA ASN A 98 -0.46 5.12 22.45
C ASN A 98 -1.21 4.71 21.15
N PRO A 99 -2.34 3.98 21.26
CA PRO A 99 -3.07 3.42 20.11
C PRO A 99 -3.50 4.48 19.08
N LEU A 100 -3.80 5.71 19.52
CA LEU A 100 -4.15 6.83 18.64
C LEU A 100 -2.96 7.29 17.78
N LEU A 101 -1.76 7.37 18.37
CA LEU A 101 -0.56 7.73 17.61
C LEU A 101 -0.21 6.64 16.59
N MET A 102 -0.34 5.36 16.97
CA MET A 102 -0.08 4.25 16.07
C MET A 102 -1.07 4.19 14.91
N SER A 103 -2.37 4.39 15.17
CA SER A 103 -3.37 4.43 14.10
C SER A 103 -3.14 5.60 13.16
N PHE A 104 -2.69 6.75 13.67
CA PHE A 104 -2.30 7.90 12.86
C PHE A 104 -1.09 7.57 11.95
N ILE A 105 -0.01 7.01 12.50
CA ILE A 105 1.19 6.62 11.74
C ILE A 105 0.84 5.61 10.63
N ILE A 106 0.07 4.57 10.94
CA ILE A 106 -0.37 3.55 9.98
C ILE A 106 -1.21 4.19 8.86
N THR A 107 -2.17 5.03 9.23
CA THR A 107 -3.05 5.70 8.27
C THR A 107 -2.27 6.64 7.35
N LEU A 108 -1.34 7.42 7.91
CA LEU A 108 -0.46 8.31 7.16
C LEU A 108 0.41 7.52 6.16
N THR A 109 1.00 6.41 6.60
CA THR A 109 1.81 5.50 5.78
C THR A 109 1.03 5.02 4.56
N ILE A 110 -0.16 4.46 4.81
CA ILE A 110 -0.95 3.82 3.76
C ILE A 110 -1.57 4.84 2.81
N LEU A 111 -2.01 5.99 3.30
CA LEU A 111 -2.48 7.07 2.43
C LEU A 111 -1.36 7.57 1.51
N LEU A 112 -0.17 7.83 2.04
CA LEU A 112 0.96 8.27 1.24
C LEU A 112 1.30 7.24 0.15
N LEU A 113 1.40 5.96 0.53
CA LEU A 113 1.66 4.87 -0.41
C LEU A 113 0.59 4.78 -1.49
N PHE A 114 -0.68 4.90 -1.12
CA PHE A 114 -1.79 4.89 -2.07
C PHE A 114 -1.62 5.97 -3.14
N PHE A 115 -1.33 7.22 -2.76
CA PHE A 115 -1.12 8.29 -3.72
C PHE A 115 0.09 8.03 -4.65
N ILE A 116 1.22 7.61 -4.08
CA ILE A 116 2.43 7.30 -4.85
C ILE A 116 2.15 6.15 -5.83
N MET A 117 1.53 5.07 -5.37
CA MET A 117 1.20 3.90 -6.19
C MET A 117 0.17 4.25 -7.26
N PHE A 118 -0.84 5.05 -6.93
CA PHE A 118 -1.85 5.46 -7.90
C PHE A 118 -1.24 6.20 -9.10
N ILE A 119 -0.39 7.20 -8.81
CA ILE A 119 0.25 8.01 -9.85
C ILE A 119 1.24 7.18 -10.66
N THR A 120 2.12 6.43 -9.99
CA THR A 120 3.17 5.65 -10.65
C THR A 120 2.59 4.55 -11.54
N LEU A 121 1.58 3.82 -11.06
CA LEU A 121 0.92 2.77 -11.83
C LEU A 121 0.08 3.32 -12.98
N PHE A 122 -0.60 4.46 -12.80
CA PHE A 122 -1.33 5.11 -13.88
C PHE A 122 -0.41 5.49 -15.05
N ILE A 123 0.70 6.16 -14.75
CA ILE A 123 1.69 6.54 -15.75
C ILE A 123 2.33 5.30 -16.39
N GLY A 124 2.71 4.32 -15.56
CA GLY A 124 3.29 3.05 -16.00
C GLY A 124 2.37 2.27 -16.95
N ALA A 125 1.06 2.22 -16.64
CA ALA A 125 0.09 1.50 -17.44
C ALA A 125 -0.08 2.11 -18.83
N ILE A 126 -0.20 3.44 -18.89
CA ILE A 126 -0.26 4.15 -20.19
C ILE A 126 1.01 3.94 -20.99
N PHE A 127 2.18 3.98 -20.34
CA PHE A 127 3.47 3.81 -21.02
C PHE A 127 3.65 2.41 -21.62
N LEU A 128 3.35 1.37 -20.84
CA LEU A 128 3.44 -0.03 -21.30
C LEU A 128 2.44 -0.33 -22.39
N PHE A 129 1.19 0.13 -22.23
CA PHE A 129 0.15 -0.06 -23.22
C PHE A 129 0.49 0.61 -24.56
N LYS A 130 1.07 1.82 -24.55
CA LYS A 130 1.58 2.49 -25.76
C LYS A 130 2.67 1.70 -26.49
N ARG A 131 3.41 0.84 -25.77
CA ARG A 131 4.43 -0.04 -26.34
C ARG A 131 3.86 -1.38 -26.82
N GLY A 132 2.54 -1.55 -26.79
CA GLY A 132 1.88 -2.82 -27.13
C GLY A 132 2.11 -3.92 -26.10
N MET A 133 2.54 -3.57 -24.89
CA MET A 133 2.78 -4.49 -23.79
C MET A 133 1.58 -4.49 -22.85
N ASP A 134 1.16 -5.66 -22.38
CA ASP A 134 0.13 -5.76 -21.35
C ASP A 134 0.68 -5.22 -20.01
N PRO A 135 0.13 -4.14 -19.46
CA PRO A 135 0.59 -3.60 -18.18
C PRO A 135 0.52 -4.60 -17.03
N ASN A 136 -0.42 -5.55 -17.04
CA ASN A 136 -0.55 -6.56 -15.98
C ASN A 136 0.72 -7.41 -15.87
N ASN A 137 1.36 -7.75 -16.99
CA ASN A 137 2.53 -8.62 -17.02
C ASN A 137 3.78 -8.00 -16.39
N PHE A 138 3.83 -6.67 -16.28
CA PHE A 138 4.99 -5.93 -15.77
C PHE A 138 4.71 -5.23 -14.45
N LEU A 139 3.55 -4.59 -14.33
CA LEU A 139 3.23 -3.74 -13.18
C LEU A 139 2.79 -4.54 -11.96
N ILE A 140 2.14 -5.70 -12.12
CA ILE A 140 1.75 -6.52 -10.97
C ILE A 140 3.00 -7.04 -10.22
N PRO A 141 3.98 -7.71 -10.87
CA PRO A 141 5.21 -8.13 -10.19
C PRO A 141 6.03 -6.95 -9.64
N PHE A 142 6.03 -5.82 -10.36
CA PHE A 142 6.69 -4.59 -9.93
C PHE A 142 6.07 -4.04 -8.65
N VAL A 143 4.75 -3.96 -8.56
CA VAL A 143 4.08 -3.33 -7.42
C VAL A 143 4.11 -4.17 -6.16
N THR A 144 4.03 -5.50 -6.28
CA THR A 144 4.24 -6.38 -5.13
C THR A 144 5.63 -6.17 -4.53
N SER A 145 6.66 -6.14 -5.39
CA SER A 145 8.04 -5.87 -4.96
C SER A 145 8.21 -4.49 -4.34
N LEU A 146 7.51 -3.48 -4.86
CA LEU A 146 7.55 -2.12 -4.33
C LEU A 146 6.82 -2.02 -2.99
N ALA A 147 5.65 -2.65 -2.85
CA ALA A 147 4.88 -2.67 -1.62
C ALA A 147 5.67 -3.35 -0.49
N ASP A 148 6.35 -4.47 -0.78
CA ASP A 148 7.19 -5.17 0.19
C ASP A 148 8.37 -4.33 0.70
N PHE A 149 8.85 -3.39 -0.10
CA PHE A 149 9.96 -2.51 0.28
C PHE A 149 9.48 -1.19 0.91
N LEU A 150 8.55 -0.50 0.25
CA LEU A 150 8.12 0.83 0.64
C LEU A 150 7.25 0.82 1.90
N THR A 151 6.39 -0.19 2.08
CA THR A 151 5.51 -0.25 3.24
C THR A 151 6.29 -0.27 4.57
N PRO A 152 7.24 -1.21 4.80
CA PRO A 152 8.04 -1.19 6.02
C PRO A 152 8.96 0.04 6.08
N LEU A 153 9.49 0.51 4.95
CA LEU A 153 10.35 1.71 4.92
C LEU A 153 9.62 2.96 5.42
N PHE A 154 8.45 3.28 4.88
CA PHE A 154 7.68 4.46 5.29
C PHE A 154 7.12 4.30 6.70
N LEU A 155 6.70 3.08 7.08
CA LEU A 155 6.23 2.83 8.43
C LEU A 155 7.34 3.10 9.47
N ILE A 156 8.54 2.55 9.27
CA ILE A 156 9.69 2.77 10.16
C ILE A 156 10.08 4.26 10.16
N LEU A 157 10.12 4.89 8.99
CA LEU A 157 10.46 6.32 8.88
C LEU A 157 9.49 7.18 9.70
N PHE A 158 8.18 6.93 9.62
CA PHE A 158 7.19 7.67 10.39
C PHE A 158 7.21 7.33 11.88
N ILE A 159 7.54 6.09 12.25
CA ILE A 159 7.80 5.76 13.65
C ILE A 159 8.95 6.62 14.19
N ILE A 160 10.09 6.70 13.48
CA ILE A 160 11.26 7.49 13.91
C ILE A 160 10.95 9.00 13.99
N ILE A 161 10.05 9.51 13.14
CA ILE A 161 9.70 10.94 13.11
C ILE A 161 8.74 11.32 14.24
N PHE A 162 7.79 10.43 14.58
CA PHE A 162 6.69 10.75 15.50
C PHE A 162 6.85 10.16 16.91
N ILE A 163 7.82 9.27 17.12
CA ILE A 163 8.12 8.61 18.41
C ILE A 163 9.56 8.91 18.78
#